data_AF-A0A2W5ZUF4-F1
#
_entry.id   AF-A0A2W5ZUF4-F1
#
_cell.length_a   1.000
_cell.length_b   1.000
_cell.length_c   1.000
_cell.angle_alpha   90.00
_cell.angle_beta   90.00
_cell.angle_gamma   90.00
#
_symmetry.space_group_name_H-M   'P 1'
#
loop_
_entity.id
_entity.type
_entity.pdbx_description
1 polymer ?
#
loop_
_entity_poly.entity_id
_entity_poly.type
_entity_poly.pdbx_seq_one_letter_code
_entity_poly.pdbx_strand_id
1 'polypeptide(L)'
;MPSWLACMTRQRRSRSVAWAGCRTSGEPTAAIRRCGGLSFSTDARPWPSSTSSESMTWSPPSRTSGGMRPRYGCPCGCRPGTVRVNQSRLWREMVSRGWRAADLAQAASVSPGTLTAVMQGRTVSPHTLRKLALALTSSPVVPGLEQLVDDEDI
;
A
#
# COMPACT_ATOMS: atom_id res chain seq x y z
N MET A 1 15.21 -45.09 16.50
CA MET A 1 14.03 -45.10 15.61
C MET A 1 12.88 -45.76 16.36
N PRO A 2 11.61 -45.32 16.32
CA PRO A 2 10.96 -44.10 15.78
C PRO A 2 10.04 -43.39 16.83
N SER A 3 9.32 -42.30 16.45
CA SER A 3 7.96 -41.88 16.94
C SER A 3 7.69 -40.39 17.24
N TRP A 4 8.51 -39.42 16.83
CA TRP A 4 8.21 -37.98 17.05
C TRP A 4 7.47 -37.28 15.89
N LEU A 5 6.70 -38.02 15.08
CA LEU A 5 6.12 -37.51 13.82
C LEU A 5 4.59 -37.25 13.86
N ALA A 6 4.00 -37.00 15.03
CA ALA A 6 2.57 -36.71 15.12
C ALA A 6 2.27 -35.59 16.13
N CYS A 7 1.35 -34.70 15.75
CA CYS A 7 0.83 -33.56 16.53
C CYS A 7 1.80 -32.35 16.60
N MET A 8 1.63 -31.25 15.87
CA MET A 8 0.42 -30.42 15.82
C MET A 8 0.37 -29.57 14.54
N THR A 9 -0.44 -29.98 13.58
CA THR A 9 -1.06 -29.05 12.61
C THR A 9 -2.18 -28.29 13.33
N ARG A 10 -1.81 -27.30 14.17
CA ARG A 10 -2.80 -26.39 14.77
C ARG A 10 -3.22 -25.38 13.71
N GLN A 11 -4.15 -25.84 12.88
CA GLN A 11 -4.87 -25.11 11.86
C GLN A 11 -5.53 -23.88 12.49
N ARG A 12 -4.82 -22.74 12.42
CA ARG A 12 -5.32 -21.44 12.85
C ARG A 12 -6.46 -21.09 11.91
N ARG A 13 -7.70 -21.33 12.38
CA ARG A 13 -8.93 -20.83 11.79
C ARG A 13 -8.74 -19.36 11.43
N SER A 14 -8.65 -19.08 10.14
CA SER A 14 -8.88 -17.77 9.56
C SER A 14 -10.28 -17.35 9.98
N ARG A 15 -10.39 -16.62 11.09
CA ARG A 15 -11.59 -15.83 11.37
C ARG A 15 -11.60 -14.74 10.31
N SER A 16 -12.31 -15.01 9.22
CA SER A 16 -12.82 -14.01 8.32
C SER A 16 -13.56 -12.99 9.16
N VAL A 17 -12.90 -11.87 9.48
CA VAL A 17 -13.59 -10.68 9.96
C VAL A 17 -14.37 -10.21 8.74
N ALA A 18 -15.61 -10.67 8.65
CA ALA A 18 -16.60 -10.06 7.80
C ALA A 18 -16.65 -8.59 8.19
N TRP A 19 -16.11 -7.73 7.32
CA TRP A 19 -16.28 -6.31 7.44
C TRP A 19 -17.78 -6.06 7.38
N ALA A 20 -18.36 -5.65 8.51
CA ALA A 20 -19.69 -5.14 8.57
C ALA A 20 -19.75 -3.97 7.60
N GLY A 21 -20.31 -4.24 6.41
CA GLY A 21 -20.60 -3.22 5.42
C GLY A 21 -21.42 -2.15 6.11
N CYS A 22 -21.04 -0.90 5.89
CA CYS A 22 -21.88 0.24 6.18
C CYS A 22 -23.23 -0.02 5.50
N ARG A 23 -24.22 -0.46 6.27
CA ARG A 23 -25.63 -0.42 5.87
C ARG A 23 -25.98 1.04 5.74
N THR A 24 -25.83 1.59 4.54
CA THR A 24 -26.60 2.76 4.14
C THR A 24 -28.04 2.28 3.96
N SER A 25 -28.79 2.25 5.06
CA SER A 25 -30.24 2.13 5.03
C SER A 25 -30.77 3.42 4.41
N GLY A 26 -31.17 3.31 3.15
CA GLY A 26 -31.70 4.40 2.35
C GLY A 26 -31.74 3.91 0.93
N GLU A 27 -32.80 3.20 0.58
CA GLU A 27 -33.24 3.08 -0.81
C GLU A 27 -33.55 4.48 -1.34
N PRO A 28 -32.88 4.90 -2.40
CA PRO A 28 -33.57 5.57 -3.49
C PRO A 28 -33.60 4.61 -4.67
N THR A 29 -34.80 4.19 -4.99
CA THR A 29 -35.21 3.57 -6.24
C THR A 29 -34.58 4.29 -7.43
N ALA A 30 -33.96 3.51 -8.33
CA ALA A 30 -33.68 3.85 -9.72
C ALA A 30 -32.79 5.08 -10.02
N ALA A 31 -31.47 4.89 -9.99
CA ALA A 31 -30.57 5.45 -11.00
C ALA A 31 -29.22 4.72 -10.97
N ILE A 32 -29.10 3.63 -11.73
CA ILE A 32 -27.79 3.03 -12.06
C ILE A 32 -27.09 4.00 -13.02
N ARG A 33 -26.47 5.06 -12.48
CA ARG A 33 -25.42 5.79 -13.20
C ARG A 33 -24.14 4.98 -13.03
N ARG A 34 -23.84 4.16 -14.04
CA ARG A 34 -22.50 3.61 -14.26
C ARG A 34 -21.51 4.78 -14.25
N CYS A 35 -20.67 4.89 -13.23
CA CYS A 35 -19.46 5.70 -13.33
C CYS A 35 -18.60 5.06 -14.42
N GLY A 36 -18.51 5.76 -15.55
CA GLY A 36 -17.89 5.29 -16.78
C GLY A 36 -16.47 4.79 -16.58
N GLY A 37 -16.14 3.76 -17.36
CA GLY A 37 -14.80 3.25 -17.50
C GLY A 37 -13.85 4.38 -17.90
N LEU A 38 -12.80 4.56 -17.10
CA LEU A 38 -11.63 5.29 -17.54
C LEU A 38 -10.89 4.38 -18.52
N SER A 39 -11.20 4.54 -19.80
CA SER A 39 -10.38 4.04 -20.90
C SER A 39 -8.99 4.65 -20.73
N PHE A 40 -8.00 3.81 -20.44
CA PHE A 40 -6.59 4.20 -20.43
C PHE A 40 -6.18 4.41 -21.89
N SER A 41 -6.23 5.64 -22.40
CA SER A 41 -5.59 5.99 -23.67
C SER A 41 -4.08 5.91 -23.48
N THR A 42 -3.50 4.82 -23.95
CA THR A 42 -2.06 4.65 -24.15
C THR A 42 -1.64 5.52 -25.33
N ASP A 43 -1.48 6.83 -25.10
CA ASP A 43 -0.87 7.72 -26.09
C ASP A 43 0.65 7.58 -25.96
N ALA A 44 1.21 6.70 -26.78
CA ALA A 44 2.64 6.52 -26.94
C ALA A 44 3.23 7.81 -27.54
N ARG A 45 3.83 8.66 -26.71
CA ARG A 45 4.62 9.79 -27.20
C ARG A 45 5.98 9.27 -27.70
N PRO A 46 6.29 9.37 -29.00
CA PRO A 46 7.66 9.14 -29.48
C PRO A 46 8.58 10.20 -28.87
N TRP A 47 9.74 9.76 -28.37
CA TRP A 47 10.82 10.65 -27.96
C TRP A 47 11.38 11.35 -29.20
N PRO A 48 11.48 12.70 -29.22
CA PRO A 48 12.25 13.37 -30.25
C PRO A 48 13.73 13.19 -29.95
N SER A 49 14.39 12.35 -30.75
CA SER A 49 15.82 12.43 -30.99
C SER A 49 16.14 13.68 -31.82
N SER A 50 17.31 14.25 -31.54
CA SER A 50 18.12 15.17 -32.37
C SER A 50 18.24 16.62 -31.89
N THR A 51 19.42 16.90 -31.33
CA THR A 51 20.34 18.00 -31.67
C THR A 51 19.81 19.09 -32.60
N SER A 52 19.65 20.31 -32.06
CA SER A 52 19.97 21.55 -32.79
C SER A 52 20.15 22.69 -31.80
N SER A 53 21.31 23.35 -31.85
CA SER A 53 21.61 24.58 -31.12
C SER A 53 20.95 25.75 -31.84
N GLU A 54 19.68 26.02 -31.54
CA GLU A 54 19.01 27.24 -32.00
C GLU A 54 18.49 28.02 -30.81
N SER A 55 19.06 29.21 -30.65
CA SER A 55 18.65 30.26 -29.74
C SER A 55 17.23 30.74 -30.08
N MET A 56 16.22 30.10 -29.48
CA MET A 56 14.83 30.53 -29.52
C MET A 56 14.48 31.34 -28.26
N THR A 57 14.14 32.60 -28.48
CA THR A 57 13.52 33.50 -27.51
C THR A 57 12.14 32.96 -27.13
N TRP A 58 12.05 32.39 -25.92
CA TRP A 58 10.81 31.85 -25.37
C TRP A 58 9.79 32.96 -25.11
N SER A 59 8.67 32.93 -25.84
CA SER A 59 7.45 33.65 -25.47
C SER A 59 6.56 32.72 -24.63
N PRO A 60 6.16 33.10 -23.40
CA PRO A 60 5.30 32.27 -22.57
C PRO A 60 3.87 32.22 -23.13
N PRO A 61 3.24 31.04 -23.26
CA PRO A 61 1.83 30.95 -23.65
C PRO A 61 0.92 31.53 -22.57
N SER A 62 0.09 32.48 -22.98
CA SER A 62 -0.92 33.16 -22.19
C SER A 62 -1.97 32.19 -21.64
N ARG A 63 -1.85 31.96 -20.33
CA ARG A 63 -2.92 31.87 -19.32
C ARG A 63 -4.31 31.53 -19.88
N THR A 64 -4.51 30.27 -20.27
CA THR A 64 -5.86 29.73 -20.49
C THR A 64 -6.50 29.38 -19.16
N SER A 65 -7.60 30.07 -18.92
CA SER A 65 -8.57 29.94 -17.85
C SER A 65 -9.03 28.51 -17.61
N GLY A 66 -9.13 28.12 -16.34
CA GLY A 66 -10.27 27.34 -15.87
C GLY A 66 -10.31 25.85 -16.20
N GLY A 67 -9.16 25.19 -16.38
CA GLY A 67 -9.11 23.73 -16.33
C GLY A 67 -9.52 23.25 -14.94
N MET A 68 -10.81 22.93 -14.75
CA MET A 68 -11.35 22.16 -13.65
C MET A 68 -10.48 20.92 -13.48
N ARG A 69 -9.45 21.01 -12.62
CA ARG A 69 -8.82 19.83 -12.07
C ARG A 69 -9.94 19.15 -11.29
N PRO A 70 -10.45 17.98 -11.73
CA PRO A 70 -11.40 17.25 -10.93
C PRO A 70 -10.70 17.05 -9.59
N ARG A 71 -11.20 17.68 -8.55
CA ARG A 71 -10.75 17.38 -7.20
C ARG A 71 -11.07 15.90 -7.05
N TYR A 72 -10.05 15.05 -7.09
CA TYR A 72 -10.12 13.60 -6.91
C TYR A 72 -10.58 13.23 -5.48
N GLY A 73 -11.36 14.09 -4.82
CA GLY A 73 -12.17 13.75 -3.66
C GLY A 73 -13.56 13.42 -4.16
N CYS A 74 -14.02 12.20 -3.90
CA CYS A 74 -15.43 11.88 -4.07
C CYS A 74 -16.26 12.96 -3.34
N PRO A 75 -17.21 13.63 -4.01
CA PRO A 75 -18.07 14.65 -3.37
C PRO A 75 -18.90 14.08 -2.23
N CYS A 76 -18.97 12.74 -2.11
CA CYS A 76 -19.59 12.02 -1.02
C CYS A 76 -18.87 12.13 0.34
N GLY A 77 -17.65 12.71 0.40
CA GLY A 77 -16.91 12.85 1.66
C GLY A 77 -16.36 11.53 2.23
N CYS A 78 -16.53 10.41 1.53
CA CYS A 78 -15.93 9.13 1.88
C CYS A 78 -14.41 9.26 1.79
N ARG A 79 -13.77 9.51 2.94
CA ARG A 79 -12.31 9.41 3.03
C ARG A 79 -11.92 7.99 2.64
N PRO A 80 -10.90 7.80 1.80
CA PRO A 80 -10.37 6.47 1.51
C PRO A 80 -10.08 5.78 2.83
N GLY A 81 -10.69 4.60 3.02
CA GLY A 81 -10.70 3.91 4.31
C GLY A 81 -9.30 3.77 4.88
N THR A 82 -9.08 4.21 6.10
CA THR A 82 -7.80 4.07 6.77
C THR A 82 -7.71 2.70 7.42
N VAL A 83 -6.57 2.03 7.31
CA VAL A 83 -6.39 0.66 7.82
C VAL A 83 -5.41 0.68 8.99
N ARG A 84 -5.74 -0.05 10.07
CA ARG A 84 -4.81 -0.32 11.18
C ARG A 84 -3.96 -1.55 10.86
N VAL A 85 -2.66 -1.45 11.13
CA VAL A 85 -1.69 -2.54 10.96
C VAL A 85 -1.46 -3.22 12.30
N ASN A 86 -1.35 -4.54 12.30
CA ASN A 86 -0.93 -5.30 13.48
C ASN A 86 0.60 -5.15 13.66
N GLN A 87 1.01 -4.31 14.61
CA GLN A 87 2.41 -3.95 14.85
C GLN A 87 3.27 -5.18 15.19
N SER A 88 2.81 -6.03 16.12
CA SER A 88 3.55 -7.21 16.56
C SER A 88 3.75 -8.23 15.43
N ARG A 89 2.83 -8.29 14.47
CA ARG A 89 3.01 -9.11 13.27
C ARG A 89 4.02 -8.47 12.32
N LEU A 90 3.91 -7.17 12.06
CA LEU A 90 4.85 -6.45 11.20
C LEU A 90 6.29 -6.55 11.73
N TRP A 91 6.48 -6.41 13.04
CA TRP A 91 7.78 -6.53 13.69
C TRP A 91 8.39 -7.91 13.51
N ARG A 92 7.63 -8.98 13.80
CA ARG A 92 8.09 -10.36 13.58
C ARG A 92 8.49 -10.63 12.14
N GLU A 93 7.72 -10.12 11.18
CA GLU A 93 8.00 -10.25 9.75
C GLU A 93 9.26 -9.47 9.31
N MET A 94 9.55 -8.33 9.93
CA MET A 94 10.82 -7.63 9.71
C MET A 94 11.99 -8.42 10.27
N VAL A 95 11.85 -8.89 11.50
CA VAL A 95 12.91 -9.63 12.20
C VAL A 95 13.23 -10.95 11.51
N SER A 96 12.22 -11.71 11.05
CA SER A 96 12.44 -12.97 10.32
C SER A 96 13.16 -12.78 8.97
N ARG A 97 13.14 -11.57 8.42
CA ARG A 97 13.89 -11.20 7.20
C ARG A 97 15.20 -10.49 7.49
N GLY A 98 15.54 -10.26 8.76
CA GLY A 98 16.70 -9.48 9.16
C GLY A 98 16.61 -8.01 8.74
N TRP A 99 15.41 -7.46 8.57
CA TRP A 99 15.19 -6.10 8.10
C TRP A 99 15.11 -5.10 9.25
N ARG A 100 15.84 -3.99 9.13
CA ARG A 100 15.61 -2.81 9.98
C ARG A 100 14.44 -1.99 9.43
N ALA A 101 13.90 -1.11 10.26
CA ALA A 101 12.83 -0.20 9.83
C ALA A 101 13.28 0.68 8.64
N ALA A 102 14.54 1.13 8.62
CA ALA A 102 15.08 1.90 7.49
C ALA A 102 15.05 1.11 6.17
N ASP A 103 15.44 -0.17 6.22
CA ASP A 103 15.52 -1.04 5.05
C ASP A 103 14.11 -1.31 4.48
N LEU A 104 13.15 -1.61 5.35
CA LEU A 104 11.75 -1.78 4.94
C LEU A 104 11.18 -0.49 4.34
N ALA A 105 11.49 0.67 4.92
CA ALA A 105 11.02 1.96 4.42
C ALA A 105 11.57 2.24 3.01
N GLN A 106 12.86 1.97 2.80
CA GLN A 106 13.53 2.09 1.51
C GLN A 106 12.94 1.11 0.48
N ALA A 107 12.81 -0.17 0.84
CA ALA A 107 12.27 -1.22 -0.03
C ALA A 107 10.83 -0.92 -0.47
N ALA A 108 9.99 -0.42 0.45
CA ALA A 108 8.60 -0.06 0.15
C ALA A 108 8.45 1.34 -0.48
N SER A 109 9.54 2.10 -0.65
CA SER A 109 9.52 3.48 -1.13
C SER A 109 8.52 4.35 -0.35
N VAL A 110 8.61 4.29 0.98
CA VAL A 110 7.83 5.08 1.94
C VAL A 110 8.78 5.87 2.83
N SER A 111 8.33 7.03 3.31
CA SER A 111 9.19 7.82 4.18
C SER A 111 9.42 7.12 5.53
N PRO A 112 10.60 7.26 6.16
CA PRO A 112 10.89 6.66 7.47
C PRO A 112 9.84 7.06 8.52
N GLY A 113 9.43 8.33 8.53
CA GLY A 113 8.39 8.83 9.44
C GLY A 113 7.03 8.16 9.26
N THR A 114 6.68 7.74 8.02
CA THR A 114 5.46 6.96 7.78
C THR A 114 5.55 5.58 8.41
N LEU A 115 6.71 4.93 8.30
CA LEU A 115 6.90 3.61 8.91
C LEU A 115 6.93 3.69 10.44
N THR A 116 7.59 4.70 11.02
CA THR A 116 7.55 4.95 12.47
C THR A 116 6.11 5.18 12.95
N ALA A 117 5.31 5.94 12.21
CA ALA A 117 3.89 6.13 12.50
C ALA A 117 3.10 4.80 12.46
N VAL A 118 3.36 3.93 11.48
CA VAL A 118 2.76 2.58 11.40
C VAL A 118 3.16 1.74 12.61
N MET A 119 4.44 1.76 12.97
CA MET A 119 4.97 1.04 14.13
C MET A 119 4.38 1.53 15.45
N GLN A 120 4.03 2.81 15.56
CA GLN A 120 3.29 3.37 16.68
C GLN A 120 1.78 3.05 16.65
N GLY A 121 1.30 2.32 15.64
CA GLY A 121 -0.11 1.94 15.51
C GLY A 121 -1.01 2.99 14.87
N ARG A 122 -0.43 4.02 14.25
CA ARG A 122 -1.23 4.97 13.47
C ARG A 122 -1.84 4.28 12.27
N THR A 123 -3.04 4.72 11.92
CA THR A 123 -3.74 4.24 10.73
C THR A 123 -3.05 4.74 9.47
N VAL A 124 -2.98 3.92 8.43
CA VAL A 124 -2.38 4.29 7.15
C VAL A 124 -3.34 4.10 5.99
N SER A 125 -3.00 4.71 4.86
CA SER A 125 -3.73 4.50 3.62
C SER A 125 -3.60 3.04 3.15
N PRO A 126 -4.62 2.47 2.47
CA PRO A 126 -4.53 1.13 1.89
C PRO A 126 -3.41 1.01 0.87
N HIS A 127 -3.11 2.10 0.17
CA HIS A 127 -2.02 2.16 -0.81
C HIS A 127 -0.65 1.99 -0.14
N THR A 128 -0.41 2.68 0.99
CA THR A 128 0.81 2.51 1.79
C THR A 128 0.93 1.07 2.31
N LEU A 129 -0.17 0.50 2.81
CA LEU A 129 -0.19 -0.87 3.28
C LEU A 129 0.16 -1.88 2.17
N ARG A 130 -0.35 -1.65 0.96
CA ARG A 130 -0.02 -2.50 -0.21
C ARG A 130 1.47 -2.43 -0.55
N LYS A 131 2.10 -1.26 -0.49
CA LYS A 131 3.55 -1.11 -0.71
C LYS A 131 4.37 -1.89 0.33
N LEU A 132 4.01 -1.78 1.61
CA LEU A 132 4.67 -2.53 2.68
C LEU A 132 4.50 -4.05 2.48
N ALA A 133 3.29 -4.50 2.15
CA ALA A 133 3.03 -5.92 1.90
C ALA A 133 3.84 -6.45 0.71
N LEU A 134 3.91 -5.70 -0.39
CA LEU A 134 4.71 -6.07 -1.56
C LEU A 134 6.20 -6.18 -1.22
N ALA A 135 6.74 -5.22 -0.47
CA ALA A 135 8.14 -5.26 -0.02
C ALA A 135 8.41 -6.51 0.83
N LEU A 136 7.55 -6.82 1.79
CA LEU A 136 7.68 -8.03 2.61
C LEU A 136 7.58 -9.32 1.78
N THR A 137 6.72 -9.37 0.76
CA THR A 137 6.62 -10.56 -0.12
C THR A 137 7.80 -10.72 -1.07
N SER A 138 8.49 -9.63 -1.42
CA SER A 138 9.65 -9.69 -2.33
C SER A 138 10.93 -10.21 -1.68
N SER A 139 11.00 -10.23 -0.34
CA SER A 139 12.18 -10.66 0.39
C SER A 139 11.96 -12.03 1.04
N PRO A 140 12.84 -13.02 0.74
CA PRO A 140 12.74 -14.35 1.32
C PRO A 140 13.02 -14.30 2.83
N VAL A 141 12.35 -15.17 3.59
CA VAL A 141 12.59 -15.35 5.02
C VAL A 141 13.92 -16.09 5.20
N VAL A 142 14.74 -15.63 6.14
CA VAL A 142 16.01 -16.28 6.46
C VAL A 142 15.74 -17.36 7.51
N PRO A 143 15.90 -18.66 7.19
CA PRO A 143 15.58 -19.72 8.12
C PRO A 143 16.49 -19.66 9.36
N GLY A 144 15.91 -19.90 10.54
CA GLY A 144 16.65 -19.94 11.81
C GLY A 144 16.81 -18.58 12.50
N LEU A 145 16.45 -17.47 11.85
CA LEU A 145 16.47 -16.14 12.47
C LEU A 145 15.35 -15.97 13.51
N GLU A 146 14.23 -16.67 13.34
CA GLU A 146 13.16 -16.68 14.34
C GLU A 146 13.59 -17.28 15.69
N GLN A 147 14.44 -18.31 15.67
CA GLN A 147 14.87 -19.00 16.89
C GLN A 147 15.72 -18.09 17.79
N LEU A 148 16.51 -17.19 17.18
CA LEU A 148 17.36 -16.23 17.88
C LEU A 148 16.58 -15.12 18.60
N VAL A 149 15.31 -14.92 18.27
CA VAL A 149 14.51 -13.76 18.69
C VAL A 149 13.52 -14.13 19.79
N ASP A 150 13.08 -15.39 19.81
CA ASP A 150 12.18 -15.91 20.84
C ASP A 150 12.90 -16.20 22.17
N ASP A 151 14.24 -16.12 22.22
CA ASP A 151 15.04 -16.36 23.44
C ASP A 151 15.14 -15.15 24.39
N GLU A 152 14.66 -13.96 24.00
CA GLU A 152 14.73 -12.75 24.84
C GLU A 152 13.41 -12.50 25.61
N ASP A 153 13.14 -13.33 26.61
CA ASP A 153 12.29 -12.96 27.76
C ASP A 153 13.12 -12.12 28.75
N ILE A 154 13.08 -10.79 28.60
CA ILE A 154 13.44 -9.79 29.64
C ILE A 154 12.24 -8.87 29.89
#